data_AF-A0A1H4XQN6-F1
#
_entry.id   AF-A0A1H4XQN6-F1
#
_cell.length_a   1.000
_cell.length_b   1.000
_cell.length_c   1.000
_cell.angle_alpha   90.00
_cell.angle_beta   90.00
_cell.angle_gamma   90.00
#
_symmetry.space_group_name_H-M   'P 1'
#
loop_
_entity.id
_entity.type
_entity.pdbx_description
1 polymer ?
#
loop_
_entity_poly.entity_id
_entity_poly.type
_entity_poly.pdbx_seq_one_letter_code
_entity_poly.pdbx_strand_id
1 'polypeptide(L)'
;MGVRGARAAGAVLVVAAILPAAWFGGDGDAGEDRTTAAVEAARAYQQAQLDMDWEAACEAITDRLRRRWEADTIAECVAVRGVPRINDGSGARVTTGEPIDLPASGVHPAGIGLRVSLGPIGNGVTIDTAHRVVPGEDGTWLIDQSVNLSEDTDTVAVRKALTRK
;
A
#
# COMPACT_ATOMS: atom_id res chain seq x y z
N MET A 1 -50.87 35.29 -44.68
CA MET A 1 -50.00 35.73 -43.57
C MET A 1 -49.22 34.54 -43.05
N GLY A 2 -47.90 34.66 -42.91
CA GLY A 2 -47.07 33.86 -41.99
C GLY A 2 -46.55 32.53 -42.52
N VAL A 3 -45.22 32.40 -42.55
CA VAL A 3 -44.42 31.27 -43.06
C VAL A 3 -43.88 30.46 -41.87
N ARG A 4 -43.88 29.13 -41.99
CA ARG A 4 -42.96 28.10 -41.41
C ARG A 4 -42.40 28.30 -39.98
N GLY A 5 -42.65 27.30 -39.12
CA GLY A 5 -41.85 26.99 -37.92
C GLY A 5 -41.72 25.48 -37.74
N ALA A 6 -40.49 24.99 -37.58
CA ALA A 6 -40.06 23.61 -37.80
C ALA A 6 -40.51 22.55 -36.76
N ARG A 7 -40.48 21.29 -37.23
CA ARG A 7 -40.48 20.03 -36.50
C ARG A 7 -39.29 19.93 -35.52
N ALA A 8 -39.45 19.14 -34.44
CA ALA A 8 -38.39 18.23 -33.98
C ALA A 8 -39.00 17.10 -33.14
N ALA A 9 -38.97 15.90 -33.71
CA ALA A 9 -39.19 14.65 -33.00
C ALA A 9 -38.05 14.44 -31.99
N GLY A 10 -38.41 14.08 -30.75
CA GLY A 10 -37.45 13.74 -29.71
C GLY A 10 -36.68 12.48 -30.10
N ALA A 11 -35.40 12.65 -30.43
CA ALA A 11 -34.46 11.57 -30.69
C ALA A 11 -34.07 10.90 -29.36
N VAL A 12 -34.36 9.61 -29.26
CA VAL A 12 -33.82 8.71 -28.23
C VAL A 12 -32.33 8.55 -28.52
N LEU A 13 -31.47 9.15 -27.70
CA LEU A 13 -30.04 8.86 -27.69
C LEU A 13 -29.81 7.56 -26.90
N VAL A 14 -29.74 6.45 -27.63
CA VAL A 14 -29.09 5.23 -27.13
C VAL A 14 -27.60 5.48 -27.17
N VAL A 15 -27.01 5.81 -26.02
CA VAL A 15 -25.54 5.79 -25.86
C VAL A 15 -25.11 4.34 -25.81
N ALA A 16 -24.75 3.79 -26.97
CA ALA A 16 -23.97 2.57 -27.06
C ALA A 16 -22.57 2.89 -26.52
N ALA A 17 -22.33 2.59 -25.24
CA ALA A 17 -20.99 2.60 -24.69
C ALA A 17 -20.21 1.46 -25.33
N ILE A 18 -19.33 1.84 -26.27
CA ILE A 18 -18.32 0.99 -26.88
C ILE A 18 -17.36 0.59 -25.74
N LEU A 19 -17.50 -0.64 -25.24
CA LEU A 19 -16.46 -1.26 -24.43
C LEU A 19 -15.27 -1.54 -25.36
N PRO A 20 -14.07 -0.99 -25.11
CA PRO A 20 -12.89 -1.49 -25.77
C PRO A 20 -12.56 -2.84 -25.14
N ALA A 21 -12.87 -3.90 -25.88
CA ALA A 21 -12.18 -5.17 -25.71
C ALA A 21 -10.71 -4.95 -26.08
N ALA A 22 -9.85 -4.85 -25.08
CA ALA A 22 -8.41 -4.94 -25.23
C ALA A 22 -7.90 -6.12 -24.38
N TRP A 23 -8.11 -7.33 -24.90
CA TRP A 23 -7.17 -8.43 -24.70
C TRP A 23 -6.22 -8.35 -25.88
N PHE A 24 -4.93 -8.05 -25.69
CA PHE A 24 -3.79 -8.47 -26.52
C PHE A 24 -2.49 -7.88 -25.91
N GLY A 25 -1.72 -8.73 -25.22
CA GLY A 25 -0.24 -8.71 -25.19
C GLY A 25 0.49 -7.53 -24.54
N GLY A 26 0.95 -7.74 -23.31
CA GLY A 26 1.90 -6.86 -22.63
C GLY A 26 2.56 -7.56 -21.44
N ASP A 27 3.38 -8.59 -21.68
CA ASP A 27 4.11 -9.32 -20.62
C ASP A 27 5.19 -8.48 -19.89
N GLY A 28 5.29 -7.18 -20.20
CA GLY A 28 6.19 -6.22 -19.53
C GLY A 28 5.51 -5.31 -18.50
N ASP A 29 4.17 -5.23 -18.49
CA ASP A 29 3.41 -4.21 -17.73
C ASP A 29 2.98 -4.74 -16.34
N ALA A 30 2.53 -6.01 -16.30
CA ALA A 30 2.01 -6.62 -15.08
C ALA A 30 3.04 -6.71 -13.93
N GLY A 31 4.33 -6.73 -14.23
CA GLY A 31 5.40 -6.71 -13.22
C GLY A 31 5.69 -5.30 -12.68
N GLU A 32 5.64 -4.29 -13.54
CA GLU A 32 5.81 -2.88 -13.17
C GLU A 32 4.60 -2.37 -12.37
N ASP A 33 3.39 -2.71 -12.82
CA ASP A 33 2.13 -2.42 -12.13
C ASP A 33 2.09 -3.02 -10.73
N ARG A 34 2.51 -4.30 -10.62
CA ARG A 34 2.63 -5.01 -9.35
C ARG A 34 3.55 -4.28 -8.38
N THR A 35 4.72 -3.90 -8.87
CA THR A 35 5.74 -3.22 -8.07
C THR A 35 5.24 -1.86 -7.60
N THR A 36 4.61 -1.10 -8.50
CA THR A 36 4.00 0.20 -8.20
C THR A 36 2.91 0.07 -7.15
N ALA A 37 1.98 -0.88 -7.30
CA ALA A 37 0.91 -1.12 -6.33
C ALA A 37 1.44 -1.51 -4.95
N ALA A 38 2.48 -2.35 -4.88
CA ALA A 38 3.12 -2.71 -3.62
C ALA A 38 3.80 -1.52 -2.93
N VAL A 39 4.49 -0.66 -3.71
CA VAL A 39 5.15 0.55 -3.20
C VAL A 39 4.12 1.53 -2.66
N GLU A 40 3.02 1.76 -3.38
CA GLU A 40 1.95 2.65 -2.94
C GLU A 40 1.24 2.12 -1.69
N ALA A 41 0.99 0.80 -1.59
CA ALA A 41 0.42 0.19 -0.38
C ALA A 41 1.33 0.37 0.85
N ALA A 42 2.64 0.17 0.70
CA ALA A 42 3.59 0.39 1.79
C ALA A 42 3.68 1.86 2.21
N ARG A 43 3.65 2.78 1.26
CA ARG A 43 3.58 4.21 1.55
C ARG A 43 2.28 4.56 2.27
N ALA A 44 1.14 4.08 1.78
CA ALA A 44 -0.18 4.34 2.37
C ALA A 44 -0.28 3.82 3.81
N TYR A 45 0.20 2.59 4.07
CA TYR A 45 0.27 2.05 5.43
C TYR A 45 1.12 2.93 6.35
N GLN A 46 2.30 3.38 5.90
CA GLN A 46 3.15 4.25 6.71
C GLN A 46 2.54 5.64 6.91
N GLN A 47 1.86 6.17 5.90
CA GLN A 47 1.17 7.45 5.97
C GLN A 47 -0.01 7.38 6.94
N ALA A 48 -0.82 6.33 6.89
CA ALA A 48 -1.90 6.09 7.85
C ALA A 48 -1.38 6.06 9.29
N GLN A 49 -0.25 5.37 9.54
CA GLN A 49 0.41 5.44 10.84
C GLN A 49 0.81 6.89 11.17
N LEU A 50 1.44 7.63 10.24
CA LEU A 50 1.80 9.05 10.42
C LEU A 50 0.59 9.94 10.77
N ASP A 51 -0.55 9.72 10.16
CA ASP A 51 -1.75 10.52 10.40
C ASP A 51 -2.55 10.06 11.63
N MET A 52 -2.08 9.01 12.31
CA MET A 52 -2.79 8.31 13.39
C MET A 52 -4.14 7.74 12.95
N ASP A 53 -4.27 7.47 11.64
CA ASP A 53 -5.38 6.70 11.07
C ASP A 53 -5.10 5.21 11.29
N TRP A 54 -5.31 4.78 12.53
CA TRP A 54 -5.01 3.41 12.94
C TRP A 54 -5.97 2.40 12.32
N GLU A 55 -7.17 2.82 11.94
CA GLU A 55 -8.13 1.96 11.25
C GLU A 55 -7.58 1.60 9.87
N ALA A 56 -7.23 2.59 9.05
CA ALA A 56 -6.61 2.36 7.75
C ALA A 56 -5.28 1.57 7.86
N ALA A 57 -4.45 1.88 8.87
CA ALA A 57 -3.21 1.14 9.08
C ALA A 57 -3.46 -0.34 9.42
N CYS A 58 -4.49 -0.65 10.21
CA CYS A 58 -4.86 -2.02 10.58
C CYS A 58 -5.59 -2.78 9.46
N GLU A 59 -6.25 -2.09 8.53
CA GLU A 59 -6.81 -2.69 7.31
C GLU A 59 -5.73 -3.03 6.28
N ALA A 60 -4.64 -2.26 6.25
CA ALA A 60 -3.54 -2.43 5.29
C ALA A 60 -2.55 -3.56 5.66
N ILE A 61 -2.82 -4.35 6.70
CA ILE A 61 -1.98 -5.49 7.10
C ILE A 61 -2.69 -6.82 6.90
N THR A 62 -1.90 -7.88 6.71
CA THR A 62 -2.47 -9.24 6.69
C THR A 62 -3.05 -9.63 8.05
N ASP A 63 -4.10 -10.44 8.05
CA ASP A 63 -4.66 -11.09 9.24
C ASP A 63 -3.59 -11.79 10.09
N ARG A 64 -2.61 -12.40 9.43
CA ARG A 64 -1.50 -13.08 10.09
C ARG A 64 -0.62 -12.09 10.86
N LEU A 65 -0.27 -10.96 10.27
CA LEU A 65 0.49 -9.90 10.95
C LEU A 65 -0.32 -9.31 12.11
N ARG A 66 -1.62 -9.09 11.89
CA ARG A 66 -2.54 -8.59 12.92
C ARG A 66 -2.63 -9.53 14.12
N ARG A 67 -2.82 -10.83 13.89
CA ARG A 67 -2.83 -11.87 14.94
C ARG A 67 -1.50 -12.03 15.65
N ARG A 68 -0.37 -11.75 14.98
CA ARG A 68 0.95 -11.68 15.64
C ARG A 68 1.01 -10.57 16.70
N TRP A 69 0.18 -9.55 16.59
CA TRP A 69 0.01 -8.51 17.60
C TRP A 69 -1.14 -8.79 18.57
N GLU A 70 -1.60 -10.05 18.65
CA GLU A 70 -2.67 -10.49 19.56
C GLU A 70 -4.00 -9.76 19.32
N ALA A 71 -4.26 -9.36 18.07
CA ALA A 71 -5.53 -8.77 17.64
C ALA A 71 -6.25 -9.67 16.64
N ASP A 72 -7.46 -10.13 16.97
CA ASP A 72 -8.33 -10.96 16.13
C ASP A 72 -9.32 -10.13 15.30
N THR A 73 -9.50 -8.85 15.64
CA THR A 73 -10.27 -7.87 14.85
C THR A 73 -9.49 -6.59 14.53
N ILE A 74 -10.01 -5.77 13.59
CA ILE A 74 -9.50 -4.42 13.32
C ILE A 74 -9.60 -3.53 14.58
N ALA A 75 -10.72 -3.59 15.30
CA ALA A 75 -10.92 -2.80 16.51
C ALA A 75 -9.88 -3.13 17.60
N GLU A 76 -9.54 -4.40 17.78
CA GLU A 76 -8.46 -4.82 18.69
C GLU A 76 -7.09 -4.34 18.21
N CYS A 77 -6.83 -4.38 16.90
CA CYS A 77 -5.59 -3.86 16.33
C CYS A 77 -5.46 -2.35 16.60
N VAL A 78 -6.53 -1.58 16.40
CA VAL A 78 -6.59 -0.15 16.72
C VAL A 78 -6.34 0.08 18.22
N ALA A 79 -6.92 -0.74 19.09
CA ALA A 79 -6.71 -0.63 20.54
C ALA A 79 -5.25 -0.87 20.95
N VAL A 80 -4.56 -1.82 20.31
CA VAL A 80 -3.14 -2.12 20.56
C VAL A 80 -2.21 -1.04 19.99
N ARG A 81 -2.54 -0.48 18.82
CA ARG A 81 -1.66 0.45 18.08
C ARG A 81 -1.94 1.92 18.40
N GLY A 82 -3.15 2.26 18.83
CA GLY A 82 -3.67 3.61 18.99
C GLY A 82 -3.06 4.46 20.12
N VAL A 83 -1.89 4.09 20.63
CA VAL A 83 -1.21 4.86 21.68
C VAL A 83 -0.72 6.19 21.08
N PRO A 84 -1.02 7.34 21.71
CA PRO A 84 -0.60 8.65 21.21
C PRO A 84 0.91 8.75 21.02
N ARG A 85 1.34 9.48 19.98
CA ARG A 85 2.76 9.77 19.78
C ARG A 85 3.30 10.66 20.90
N ILE A 86 4.52 10.33 21.34
CA ILE A 86 5.30 11.15 22.27
C ILE A 86 6.03 12.29 21.53
N ASN A 87 6.37 12.10 20.25
CA ASN A 87 7.14 13.06 19.45
C ASN A 87 6.25 13.77 18.41
N ASP A 88 6.57 15.04 18.13
CA ASP A 88 5.96 15.78 17.03
C ASP A 88 6.40 15.19 15.67
N GLY A 89 5.40 14.82 14.86
CA GLY A 89 5.55 14.31 13.51
C GLY A 89 5.11 15.29 12.42
N SER A 90 4.77 16.54 12.76
CA SER A 90 4.19 17.54 11.84
C SER A 90 5.06 17.88 10.62
N GLY A 91 6.37 17.62 10.69
CA GLY A 91 7.33 17.78 9.59
C GLY A 91 7.83 16.49 8.96
N ALA A 92 7.37 15.32 9.43
CA ALA A 92 7.85 14.04 8.96
C ALA A 92 7.31 13.72 7.56
N ARG A 93 8.13 13.03 6.76
CA ARG A 93 7.77 12.58 5.42
C ARG A 93 7.99 11.09 5.30
N VAL A 94 7.16 10.46 4.47
CA VAL A 94 7.32 9.07 4.07
C VAL A 94 8.10 9.02 2.76
N THR A 95 9.20 8.27 2.74
CA THR A 95 9.93 7.95 1.50
C THR A 95 10.12 6.45 1.36
N THR A 96 10.32 5.99 0.13
CA THR A 96 10.46 4.57 -0.20
C THR A 96 11.86 4.32 -0.79
N GLY A 97 12.42 3.16 -0.49
CA GLY A 97 13.63 2.65 -1.14
C GLY A 97 13.30 1.84 -2.40
N GLU A 98 14.34 1.31 -3.03
CA GLU A 98 14.19 0.43 -4.19
C GLU A 98 13.44 -0.86 -3.80
N PRO A 99 12.36 -1.23 -4.52
CA PRO A 99 11.64 -2.47 -4.28
C PRO A 99 12.42 -3.67 -4.83
N ILE A 100 12.28 -4.81 -4.17
CA ILE A 100 12.89 -6.08 -4.59
C ILE A 100 11.89 -7.23 -4.53
N ASP A 101 11.97 -8.15 -5.49
CA ASP A 101 11.26 -9.41 -5.39
C ASP A 101 11.79 -10.24 -4.21
N LEU A 102 10.85 -10.73 -3.40
CA LEU A 102 11.12 -11.64 -2.30
C LEU A 102 10.43 -12.99 -2.54
N PRO A 103 11.17 -14.10 -2.54
CA PRO A 103 10.56 -15.41 -2.52
C PRO A 103 9.81 -15.64 -1.19
N ALA A 104 8.92 -16.62 -1.20
CA ALA A 104 8.30 -17.12 0.03
C ALA A 104 9.39 -17.58 1.01
N SER A 105 9.21 -17.28 2.30
CA SER A 105 10.17 -17.64 3.35
C SER A 105 9.45 -17.98 4.64
N GLY A 106 9.55 -19.23 5.09
CA GLY A 106 8.83 -19.71 6.26
C GLY A 106 7.31 -19.51 6.10
N VAL A 107 6.71 -18.77 7.03
CA VAL A 107 5.27 -18.45 7.03
C VAL A 107 4.91 -17.23 6.18
N HIS A 108 5.87 -16.61 5.50
CA HIS A 108 5.69 -15.39 4.72
C HIS A 108 5.52 -15.72 3.22
N PRO A 109 4.42 -15.31 2.57
CA PRO A 109 4.23 -15.48 1.14
C PRO A 109 5.30 -14.76 0.29
N ALA A 110 5.43 -15.15 -0.97
CA ALA A 110 6.21 -14.36 -1.93
C ALA A 110 5.57 -12.97 -2.11
N GLY A 111 6.39 -11.95 -2.35
CA GLY A 111 5.91 -10.58 -2.45
C GLY A 111 7.04 -9.61 -2.77
N ILE A 112 6.79 -8.33 -2.54
CA ILE A 112 7.75 -7.25 -2.74
C ILE A 112 8.31 -6.79 -1.40
N GLY A 113 9.63 -6.78 -1.29
CA GLY A 113 10.36 -6.19 -0.18
C GLY A 113 10.77 -4.76 -0.50
N LEU A 114 10.59 -3.83 0.44
CA LEU A 114 11.12 -2.48 0.28
C LEU A 114 11.37 -1.82 1.63
N ARG A 115 12.27 -0.84 1.63
CA ARG A 115 12.41 0.10 2.74
C ARG A 115 11.35 1.17 2.66
N VAL A 116 10.75 1.51 3.78
CA VAL A 116 10.02 2.76 4.00
C VAL A 116 10.70 3.54 5.11
N SER A 117 10.95 4.82 4.86
CA SER A 117 11.59 5.73 5.81
C SER A 117 10.56 6.76 6.27
N LEU A 118 10.51 7.01 7.58
CA LEU A 118 9.72 8.07 8.19
C LEU A 118 10.64 9.06 8.89
N GLY A 119 10.66 10.31 8.43
CA GLY A 119 11.48 11.35 9.05
C GLY A 119 11.51 12.66 8.26
N PRO A 120 12.10 13.73 8.83
CA PRO A 120 12.62 13.79 10.19
C PRO A 120 11.52 13.84 11.25
N ILE A 121 11.73 13.19 12.40
CA ILE A 121 10.88 13.27 13.60
C ILE A 121 11.71 13.82 14.77
N GLY A 122 11.12 14.69 15.60
CA GLY A 122 11.79 15.25 16.78
C GLY A 122 13.15 15.87 16.44
N ASN A 123 14.24 15.30 16.99
CA ASN A 123 15.62 15.77 16.81
C ASN A 123 16.24 15.43 15.43
N GLY A 124 15.44 15.34 14.37
CA GLY A 124 15.93 15.01 13.03
C GLY A 124 16.10 13.50 12.77
N VAL A 125 15.50 12.64 13.59
CA VAL A 125 15.63 11.18 13.46
C VAL A 125 14.78 10.67 12.30
N THR A 126 15.35 9.77 11.51
CA THR A 126 14.63 8.96 10.52
C THR A 126 14.50 7.54 11.04
N ILE A 127 13.31 6.96 10.89
CA ILE A 127 13.02 5.56 11.19
C ILE A 127 12.92 4.82 9.87
N ASP A 128 13.80 3.85 9.64
CA ASP A 128 13.79 2.99 8.48
C ASP A 128 13.17 1.63 8.82
N THR A 129 12.18 1.22 8.04
CA THR A 129 11.47 -0.06 8.22
C THR A 129 11.48 -0.84 6.91
N ALA A 130 11.89 -2.09 6.96
CA ALA A 130 11.69 -3.03 5.86
C ALA A 130 10.28 -3.63 5.94
N HIS A 131 9.55 -3.56 4.83
CA HIS A 131 8.24 -4.19 4.68
C HIS A 131 8.30 -5.31 3.65
N ARG A 132 7.62 -6.43 3.94
CA ARG A 132 7.18 -7.40 2.92
C ARG A 132 5.73 -7.12 2.61
N VAL A 133 5.45 -6.73 1.37
CA VAL A 133 4.10 -6.48 0.86
C VAL A 133 3.68 -7.66 -0.01
N VAL A 134 2.50 -8.19 0.21
CA VAL A 134 1.98 -9.39 -0.47
C VAL A 134 0.63 -9.10 -1.10
N PRO A 135 0.28 -9.77 -2.21
CA PRO A 135 -1.06 -9.66 -2.79
C PRO A 135 -2.12 -10.23 -1.82
N GLY A 136 -3.19 -9.48 -1.61
CA GLY A 136 -4.42 -9.89 -0.95
C GLY A 136 -5.42 -10.53 -1.91
N GLU A 137 -6.54 -11.01 -1.38
CA GLU A 137 -7.55 -11.77 -2.13
C GLU A 137 -8.29 -10.92 -3.18
N ASP A 138 -8.51 -9.63 -2.89
CA ASP A 138 -9.27 -8.71 -3.74
C ASP A 138 -8.40 -7.82 -4.64
N GLY A 139 -7.19 -8.29 -4.97
CA GLY A 139 -6.21 -7.50 -5.73
C GLY A 139 -5.58 -6.35 -4.94
N THR A 140 -5.83 -6.29 -3.63
CA THR A 140 -5.17 -5.38 -2.71
C THR A 140 -3.72 -5.81 -2.43
N TRP A 141 -2.92 -4.90 -1.88
CA TRP A 141 -1.56 -5.19 -1.44
C TRP A 141 -1.48 -4.92 0.06
N LEU A 142 -1.05 -5.93 0.82
CA LEU A 142 -1.08 -5.91 2.28
C LEU A 142 0.31 -6.08 2.86
N ILE A 143 0.55 -5.42 3.99
CA ILE A 143 1.78 -5.61 4.76
C ILE A 143 1.72 -6.95 5.49
N ASP A 144 2.62 -7.85 5.12
CA ASP A 144 2.76 -9.16 5.75
C ASP A 144 3.81 -9.14 6.87
N GLN A 145 4.88 -8.37 6.69
CA GLN A 145 6.00 -8.30 7.62
C GLN A 145 6.54 -6.88 7.71
N SER A 146 6.91 -6.45 8.93
CA SER A 146 7.52 -5.15 9.19
C SER A 146 8.69 -5.32 10.16
N VAL A 147 9.88 -4.86 9.79
CA VAL A 147 11.11 -4.99 10.59
C VAL A 147 11.91 -3.70 10.54
N ASN A 148 12.24 -3.13 11.70
CA ASN A 148 13.09 -1.93 11.76
C ASN A 148 14.51 -2.23 11.26
N LEU A 149 15.08 -1.29 10.51
CA LEU A 149 16.46 -1.30 10.05
C LEU A 149 17.27 -0.35 10.93
N SER A 150 18.36 -0.83 11.53
CA SER A 150 19.15 -0.07 12.51
C SER A 150 20.54 0.36 12.03
N GLU A 151 21.05 -0.23 10.95
CA GLU A 151 22.44 -0.06 10.50
C GLU A 151 22.47 0.27 9.01
N ASP A 152 22.06 -0.69 8.17
CA ASP A 152 22.03 -0.56 6.72
C ASP A 152 20.58 -0.48 6.21
N THR A 153 20.39 0.28 5.12
CA THR A 153 19.06 0.54 4.55
C THR A 153 18.93 0.18 3.07
N ASP A 154 19.95 -0.47 2.50
CA ASP A 154 19.94 -0.93 1.11
C ASP A 154 19.09 -2.19 0.90
N THR A 155 18.99 -2.63 -0.35
CA THR A 155 18.19 -3.80 -0.72
C THR A 155 18.75 -5.11 -0.12
N VAL A 156 20.05 -5.18 0.16
CA VAL A 156 20.68 -6.32 0.85
C VAL A 156 20.22 -6.37 2.30
N ALA A 157 20.20 -5.23 2.98
CA ALA A 157 19.70 -5.08 4.34
C ALA A 157 18.20 -5.40 4.44
N VAL A 158 17.39 -4.90 3.50
CA VAL A 158 15.95 -5.22 3.40
C VAL A 158 15.75 -6.72 3.25
N ARG A 159 16.43 -7.37 2.29
CA ARG A 159 16.34 -8.82 2.09
C ARG A 159 16.76 -9.58 3.34
N LYS A 160 17.87 -9.20 3.96
CA LYS A 160 18.37 -9.83 5.19
C LYS A 160 17.40 -9.66 6.36
N ALA A 161 16.75 -8.50 6.51
CA ALA A 161 15.78 -8.27 7.57
C ALA A 161 14.52 -9.14 7.39
N LEU A 162 14.00 -9.23 6.16
CA LEU A 162 12.74 -9.93 5.84
C LEU A 162 12.87 -11.43 5.60
N THR A 163 14.07 -11.99 5.78
CA THR A 163 14.35 -13.43 5.71
C THR A 163 14.77 -14.03 7.05
N ARG A 164 14.96 -13.22 8.08
CA ARG A 164 15.20 -13.71 9.45
C ARG A 164 13.96 -14.45 9.95
N LYS A 165 14.18 -15.63 10.53
CA LYS A 165 13.15 -16.48 11.15
C LYS A 165 12.78 -15.96 12.53
#